data_AF-A0AA39DYG4-F1
#
_entry.id   AF-A0AA39DYG4-F1
#
_cell.length_a   1.000
_cell.length_b   1.000
_cell.length_c   1.000
_cell.angle_alpha   90.00
_cell.angle_beta   90.00
_cell.angle_gamma   90.00
#
_symmetry.space_group_name_H-M   'P 1'
#
loop_
_entity.id
_entity.type
_entity.pdbx_description
1 polymer ?
#
loop_
_entity_poly.entity_id
_entity_poly.type
_entity_poly.pdbx_seq_one_letter_code
_entity_poly.pdbx_strand_id
1 'polypeptide(L)'
;MRMMVGFLRKALLLQVRFNLTASPTPQSLHFLLDHLFLFSSSSTSISTSEKPHPFTVSYLINSCGLSHKDARSASKYVHFETPDKPNSVLALFNSHGFSKTQTSKIVKKEPQLLLSDPDKTLLPKLRFFYSKGASWPDIAKIVVCSPSILKRSLENQIIPSFNFFKDFLQSDKMAITVVKRFSRILLFDIHTYVASNINALQEFGVPKSNIAGLLMNQPMAFMVRPNLFRENLEEVEKMGFNPSQMKFVIAVQAIRAGGKSSWERKIDVYKRWGWSEEEIRLAFTKSPWCMIYSEDKIMTTMDFFVNKMGRESSSIARRPVLISHSLEKRIIPRYSVVQVLLSKGLIDKDFSLPTVFQSTEKMFLHKFVNVYKEEAPRLMKLYQEKINLSEKQDFLQAGSGNCRMSTL
;
A
#
# COMPACT_ATOMS: atom_id res chain seq x y z
N MET A 1 -22.81 -13.16 -18.31
CA MET A 1 -23.22 -12.35 -17.13
C MET A 1 -23.72 -13.15 -15.91
N ARG A 2 -24.20 -14.40 -16.02
CA ARG A 2 -24.45 -15.26 -14.84
C ARG A 2 -23.21 -15.51 -13.95
N MET A 3 -21.99 -15.25 -14.44
CA MET A 3 -20.73 -15.40 -13.68
C MET A 3 -20.34 -14.13 -12.89
N MET A 4 -20.43 -12.92 -13.45
CA MET A 4 -20.17 -11.66 -12.69
C MET A 4 -21.29 -11.33 -11.70
N VAL A 5 -22.53 -11.77 -11.96
CA VAL A 5 -23.64 -11.70 -10.99
C VAL A 5 -23.70 -12.96 -10.10
N GLY A 6 -23.11 -14.07 -10.54
CA GLY A 6 -22.94 -15.29 -9.73
C GLY A 6 -22.01 -15.08 -8.54
N PHE A 7 -20.99 -14.24 -8.71
CA PHE A 7 -20.16 -13.64 -7.66
C PHE A 7 -20.99 -12.93 -6.56
N LEU A 8 -22.21 -12.48 -6.89
CA LEU A 8 -23.06 -11.68 -6.01
C LEU A 8 -24.10 -12.49 -5.21
N ARG A 9 -24.60 -13.64 -5.73
CA ARG A 9 -25.70 -14.38 -5.08
C ARG A 9 -25.29 -15.51 -4.13
N LYS A 10 -24.15 -16.18 -4.31
CA LYS A 10 -23.84 -17.40 -3.52
C LYS A 10 -23.35 -17.18 -2.08
N ALA A 11 -22.97 -15.95 -1.71
CA ALA A 11 -22.56 -15.63 -0.33
C ALA A 11 -23.70 -15.12 0.57
N LEU A 12 -24.91 -14.91 0.02
CA LEU A 12 -26.05 -14.37 0.76
C LEU A 12 -26.74 -15.39 1.67
N LEU A 13 -26.32 -16.66 1.65
CA LEU A 13 -26.91 -17.71 2.47
C LEU A 13 -26.23 -17.92 3.83
N LEU A 14 -25.21 -17.13 4.18
CA LEU A 14 -24.40 -17.36 5.40
C LEU A 14 -24.09 -16.12 6.26
N GLN A 15 -24.91 -15.07 6.22
CA GLN A 15 -24.82 -14.00 7.23
C GLN A 15 -26.13 -13.75 7.97
N VAL A 16 -26.10 -14.18 9.23
CA VAL A 16 -26.99 -13.77 10.32
C VAL A 16 -27.06 -12.25 10.39
N ARG A 17 -28.29 -11.74 10.52
CA ARG A 17 -28.66 -10.33 10.62
C ARG A 17 -27.94 -9.62 11.76
N PHE A 18 -27.34 -8.47 11.47
CA PHE A 18 -27.24 -7.36 12.43
C PHE A 18 -27.57 -6.06 11.70
N ASN A 19 -28.68 -5.44 12.09
CA ASN A 19 -29.06 -4.09 11.70
C ASN A 19 -28.32 -3.09 12.59
N LEU A 20 -27.61 -2.13 12.02
CA LEU A 20 -27.27 -0.87 12.70
C LEU A 20 -27.45 0.30 11.74
N THR A 21 -28.50 1.07 12.03
CA THR A 21 -28.84 2.36 11.44
C THR A 21 -27.98 3.46 12.08
N ALA A 22 -26.95 3.95 11.39
CA ALA A 22 -26.38 5.30 11.55
C ALA A 22 -25.24 5.54 10.55
N SER A 23 -25.25 6.69 9.87
CA SER A 23 -24.18 7.12 8.94
C SER A 23 -22.86 7.39 9.67
N PRO A 24 -21.72 6.83 9.24
CA PRO A 24 -20.46 7.05 9.94
C PRO A 24 -19.65 8.20 9.30
N THR A 25 -19.06 9.05 10.15
CA THR A 25 -18.23 10.21 9.78
C THR A 25 -16.80 9.82 9.37
N PRO A 26 -16.02 10.69 8.70
CA PRO A 26 -14.73 10.34 8.08
C PRO A 26 -13.65 9.77 9.02
N GLN A 27 -13.75 9.98 10.33
CA GLN A 27 -12.82 9.42 11.32
C GLN A 27 -13.03 7.92 11.58
N SER A 28 -14.20 7.37 11.26
CA SER A 28 -14.51 5.93 11.38
C SER A 28 -13.85 5.06 10.30
N LEU A 29 -13.50 5.63 9.14
CA LEU A 29 -12.93 4.91 8.01
C LEU A 29 -11.46 4.53 8.21
N HIS A 30 -10.72 5.29 9.02
CA HIS A 30 -9.34 4.95 9.40
C HIS A 30 -9.27 3.73 10.34
N PHE A 31 -10.33 3.50 11.11
CA PHE A 31 -10.47 2.32 11.97
C PHE A 31 -10.76 1.05 11.14
N LEU A 32 -11.52 1.19 10.05
CA LEU A 32 -11.96 0.06 9.22
C LEU A 32 -10.84 -0.55 8.35
N LEU A 33 -9.79 0.20 7.99
CA LEU A 33 -8.65 -0.34 7.23
C LEU A 33 -7.70 -1.19 8.09
N ASP A 34 -7.64 -0.96 9.41
CA ASP A 34 -7.01 -1.90 10.34
C ASP A 34 -7.92 -3.10 10.67
N HIS A 35 -9.24 -2.96 10.50
CA HIS A 35 -10.24 -3.99 10.82
C HIS A 35 -10.65 -4.93 9.68
N LEU A 36 -10.28 -4.67 8.42
CA LEU A 36 -10.49 -5.64 7.33
C LEU A 36 -9.58 -6.88 7.41
N PHE A 37 -8.64 -6.90 8.38
CA PHE A 37 -8.01 -8.10 8.91
C PHE A 37 -8.29 -8.22 10.41
N LEU A 38 -9.55 -8.48 10.76
CA LEU A 38 -9.87 -9.17 12.01
C LEU A 38 -9.33 -10.60 11.94
N PHE A 39 -8.02 -10.75 12.06
CA PHE A 39 -7.45 -11.95 12.68
C PHE A 39 -7.09 -11.52 14.09
N SER A 40 -7.97 -11.90 15.02
CA SER A 40 -7.73 -11.83 16.46
C SER A 40 -6.34 -12.41 16.71
N SER A 41 -5.36 -11.54 16.97
CA SER A 41 -4.27 -11.96 17.82
C SER A 41 -4.96 -12.16 19.15
N SER A 42 -5.13 -13.42 19.57
CA SER A 42 -5.68 -13.80 20.86
C SER A 42 -4.98 -12.96 21.91
N SER A 43 -5.60 -11.83 22.23
CA SER A 43 -5.19 -10.97 23.31
C SER A 43 -5.83 -11.68 24.47
N THR A 44 -5.03 -12.48 25.18
CA THR A 44 -5.43 -12.97 26.48
C THR A 44 -5.91 -11.75 27.24
N SER A 45 -7.23 -11.67 27.44
CA SER A 45 -7.86 -10.58 28.16
C SER A 45 -7.50 -10.77 29.62
N ILE A 46 -6.32 -10.26 30.00
CA ILE A 46 -5.98 -10.09 31.40
C ILE A 46 -6.87 -8.93 31.85
N SER A 47 -7.94 -9.25 32.54
CA SER A 47 -8.73 -8.31 33.33
C SER A 47 -7.82 -7.68 34.38
N THR A 48 -7.26 -6.52 34.08
CA THR A 48 -6.64 -5.66 35.09
C THR A 48 -7.49 -4.41 35.20
N SER A 49 -8.40 -4.43 36.17
CA SER A 49 -9.04 -3.23 36.71
C SER A 49 -8.06 -2.46 37.60
N GLU A 50 -6.86 -2.15 37.10
CA GLU A 50 -5.88 -1.36 37.84
C GLU A 50 -5.82 0.05 37.24
N LYS A 51 -6.00 1.04 38.13
CA LYS A 51 -5.88 2.45 37.78
C LYS A 51 -4.46 2.69 37.20
N PRO A 52 -4.32 3.52 36.15
CA PRO A 52 -3.02 3.79 35.55
C PRO A 52 -2.05 4.32 36.61
N HIS A 53 -0.92 3.65 36.79
CA HIS A 53 0.04 4.02 37.82
C HIS A 53 0.68 5.39 37.48
N PRO A 54 0.66 6.37 38.39
CA PRO A 54 1.13 7.73 38.10
C PRO A 54 2.56 7.77 37.57
N PHE A 55 3.44 6.92 38.11
CA PHE A 55 4.84 6.81 37.67
C PHE A 55 4.96 6.37 36.21
N THR A 56 4.36 5.24 35.83
CA THR A 56 4.40 4.71 34.45
C THR A 56 3.91 5.72 33.43
N VAL A 57 2.79 6.40 33.72
CA VAL A 57 2.24 7.43 32.82
C VAL A 57 3.22 8.59 32.67
N SER A 58 3.77 9.10 33.78
CA SER A 58 4.76 10.18 33.77
C SER A 58 6.01 9.80 32.97
N TYR A 59 6.52 8.58 33.16
CA TYR A 59 7.68 8.06 32.43
C TYR A 59 7.41 7.98 30.92
N LEU A 60 6.25 7.45 30.52
CA LEU A 60 5.88 7.32 29.11
C LEU A 60 5.78 8.70 28.42
N ILE A 61 5.37 9.74 29.13
CA ILE A 61 5.32 11.11 28.60
C ILE A 61 6.74 11.68 28.50
N ASN A 62 7.48 11.70 29.62
CA ASN A 62 8.72 12.44 29.72
C ASN A 62 9.88 11.76 28.98
N SER A 63 10.03 10.44 29.16
CA SER A 63 11.14 9.66 28.62
C SER A 63 10.83 9.13 27.22
N CYS A 64 9.62 8.58 27.01
CA CYS A 64 9.25 7.98 25.73
C CYS A 64 8.62 8.99 24.75
N GLY A 65 8.27 10.21 25.19
CA GLY A 65 7.73 11.26 24.32
C GLY A 65 6.32 10.94 23.80
N LEU A 66 5.49 10.27 24.60
CA LEU A 66 4.08 10.02 24.25
C LEU A 66 3.22 11.23 24.65
N SER A 67 2.12 11.43 23.92
CA SER A 67 1.07 12.35 24.37
C SER A 67 0.42 11.82 25.65
N HIS A 68 -0.16 12.71 26.47
CA HIS A 68 -0.83 12.29 27.69
C HIS A 68 -1.96 11.26 27.44
N LYS A 69 -2.69 11.38 26.32
CA LYS A 69 -3.70 10.39 25.89
C LYS A 69 -3.07 9.04 25.56
N ASP A 70 -1.99 9.03 24.77
CA ASP A 70 -1.32 7.80 24.36
C ASP A 70 -0.63 7.12 25.55
N ALA A 71 0.00 7.88 26.44
CA ALA A 71 0.65 7.37 27.65
C ALA A 71 -0.35 6.67 28.58
N ARG A 72 -1.52 7.29 28.82
CA ARG A 72 -2.62 6.66 29.59
C ARG A 72 -3.17 5.39 28.94
N SER A 73 -3.16 5.31 27.61
CA SER A 73 -3.59 4.10 26.90
C SER A 73 -2.54 3.01 27.01
N ALA A 74 -1.27 3.35 26.79
CA ALA A 74 -0.14 2.43 26.86
C ALA A 74 0.11 1.87 28.27
N SER A 75 -0.10 2.68 29.31
CA SER A 75 0.05 2.26 30.72
C SER A 75 -0.94 1.17 31.16
N LYS A 76 -1.98 0.89 30.37
CA LYS A 76 -2.88 -0.25 30.62
C LYS A 76 -2.24 -1.60 30.28
N TYR A 77 -1.19 -1.59 29.47
CA TYR A 77 -0.53 -2.79 28.96
C TYR A 77 0.87 -3.00 29.53
N VAL A 78 1.39 -2.01 30.29
CA VAL A 78 2.72 -2.05 30.87
C VAL A 78 2.68 -1.41 32.26
N HIS A 79 3.35 -2.03 33.22
CA HIS A 79 3.53 -1.51 34.56
C HIS A 79 4.98 -1.74 35.02
N PHE A 80 5.59 -0.72 35.62
CA PHE A 80 6.92 -0.77 36.23
C PHE A 80 7.04 0.38 37.23
N GLU A 81 7.82 0.17 38.29
CA GLU A 81 8.03 1.15 39.36
C GLU A 81 9.38 1.87 39.26
N THR A 82 10.35 1.28 38.57
CA THR A 82 11.69 1.87 38.36
C THR A 82 11.96 2.11 36.87
N PRO A 83 12.80 3.09 36.54
CA PRO A 83 13.10 3.41 35.15
C PRO A 83 14.18 2.49 34.55
N ASP A 84 14.85 1.65 35.33
CA ASP A 84 16.09 0.95 34.92
C ASP A 84 15.90 0.07 33.68
N LYS A 85 14.85 -0.76 33.69
CA LYS A 85 14.56 -1.68 32.59
C LYS A 85 14.04 -0.94 31.34
N PRO A 86 13.05 -0.04 31.45
CA PRO A 86 12.68 0.84 30.35
C PRO A 86 13.86 1.64 29.78
N ASN A 87 14.73 2.22 30.62
CA ASN A 87 15.90 2.97 30.20
C ASN A 87 16.88 2.10 29.40
N SER A 88 17.10 0.86 29.83
CA SER A 88 17.98 -0.08 29.12
C SER A 88 17.44 -0.39 27.71
N VAL A 89 16.11 -0.54 27.56
CA VAL A 89 15.47 -0.72 26.25
C VAL A 89 15.59 0.54 25.38
N LEU A 90 15.37 1.74 25.95
CA LEU A 90 15.55 3.00 25.22
C LEU A 90 17.01 3.21 24.78
N ALA A 91 17.96 2.87 25.64
CA ALA A 91 19.39 2.94 25.36
C ALA A 91 19.81 1.99 24.22
N LEU A 92 19.25 0.78 24.17
CA LEU A 92 19.44 -0.15 23.06
C LEU A 92 18.98 0.47 21.73
N PHE A 93 17.77 1.03 21.68
CA PHE A 93 17.27 1.66 20.46
C PHE A 93 18.12 2.88 20.05
N ASN A 94 18.48 3.73 21.01
CA ASN A 94 19.29 4.92 20.75
C ASN A 94 20.70 4.59 20.23
N SER A 95 21.38 3.63 20.86
CA SER A 95 22.73 3.17 20.44
C SER A 95 22.77 2.60 19.02
N HIS A 96 21.63 2.14 18.51
CA HIS A 96 21.48 1.60 17.16
C HIS A 96 20.78 2.57 16.18
N GLY A 97 20.73 3.86 16.53
CA GLY A 97 20.31 4.94 15.63
C GLY A 97 18.80 5.14 15.47
N PHE A 98 17.98 4.58 16.37
CA PHE A 98 16.54 4.86 16.37
C PHE A 98 16.29 6.26 16.93
N SER A 99 15.54 7.09 16.20
CA SER A 99 15.22 8.43 16.67
C SER A 99 14.20 8.41 17.81
N LYS A 100 14.16 9.47 18.63
CA LYS A 100 13.16 9.62 19.71
C LYS A 100 11.72 9.45 19.19
N THR A 101 11.43 9.97 18.00
CA THR A 101 10.11 9.83 17.36
C THR A 101 9.82 8.39 16.94
N GLN A 102 10.81 7.65 16.43
CA GLN A 102 10.65 6.24 16.10
C GLN A 102 10.41 5.40 17.35
N THR A 103 11.20 5.63 18.40
CA THR A 103 11.05 4.95 19.69
C THR A 103 9.69 5.25 20.33
N SER A 104 9.23 6.50 20.31
CA SER A 104 7.87 6.89 20.74
C SER A 104 6.79 6.10 20.00
N LYS A 105 6.89 5.95 18.67
CA LYS A 105 5.96 5.14 17.86
C LYS A 105 5.99 3.65 18.24
N ILE A 106 7.16 3.10 18.52
CA ILE A 106 7.34 1.71 18.96
C ILE A 106 6.65 1.50 20.31
N VAL A 107 6.98 2.33 21.30
CA VAL A 107 6.42 2.25 22.66
C VAL A 107 4.91 2.46 22.66
N LYS A 108 4.40 3.40 21.85
CA LYS A 108 2.95 3.62 21.71
C LYS A 108 2.21 2.37 21.24
N LYS A 109 2.79 1.63 20.28
CA LYS A 109 2.16 0.43 19.70
C LYS A 109 2.35 -0.81 20.57
N GLU A 110 3.54 -0.96 21.16
CA GLU A 110 3.91 -2.17 21.90
C GLU A 110 4.66 -1.82 23.20
N PRO A 111 3.98 -1.25 24.19
CA PRO A 111 4.61 -0.74 25.41
C PRO A 111 5.24 -1.85 26.27
N GLN A 112 4.80 -3.09 26.14
CA GLN A 112 5.38 -4.27 26.81
C GLN A 112 6.85 -4.51 26.47
N LEU A 113 7.34 -3.97 25.35
CA LEU A 113 8.77 -4.07 25.01
C LEU A 113 9.66 -3.38 26.04
N LEU A 114 9.16 -2.39 26.79
CA LEU A 114 9.90 -1.74 27.88
C LEU A 114 10.23 -2.68 29.04
N LEU A 115 9.52 -3.82 29.15
CA LEU A 115 9.75 -4.84 30.17
C LEU A 115 10.68 -5.96 29.67
N SER A 116 11.22 -5.85 28.46
CA SER A 116 12.08 -6.86 27.87
C SER A 116 13.52 -6.74 28.37
N ASP A 117 14.26 -7.84 28.33
CA ASP A 117 15.73 -7.81 28.48
C ASP A 117 16.33 -7.42 27.11
N PRO A 118 16.94 -6.24 26.96
CA PRO A 118 17.41 -5.76 25.67
C PRO A 118 18.44 -6.70 25.02
N ASP A 119 19.39 -7.23 25.80
CA ASP A 119 20.50 -8.03 25.29
C ASP A 119 20.09 -9.45 24.93
N LYS A 120 19.20 -10.05 25.74
CA LYS A 120 18.77 -11.43 25.52
C LYS A 120 17.60 -11.55 24.57
N THR A 121 16.74 -10.53 24.46
CA THR A 121 15.47 -10.67 23.72
C THR A 121 15.39 -9.79 22.48
N LEU A 122 15.82 -8.53 22.55
CA LEU A 122 15.60 -7.57 21.46
C LEU A 122 16.79 -7.55 20.51
N LEU A 123 17.99 -7.36 21.04
CA LEU A 123 19.23 -7.23 20.29
C LEU A 123 19.51 -8.42 19.35
N PRO A 124 19.28 -9.70 19.73
CA PRO A 124 19.50 -10.81 18.80
C PRO A 124 18.66 -10.72 17.53
N LYS A 125 17.41 -10.24 17.65
CA LYS A 125 16.50 -10.04 16.50
C LYS A 125 16.97 -8.91 15.60
N LEU A 126 17.47 -7.82 16.17
CA LEU A 126 18.03 -6.71 15.41
C LEU A 126 19.31 -7.12 14.69
N ARG A 127 20.21 -7.81 15.39
CA ARG A 127 21.46 -8.35 14.84
C ARG A 127 21.22 -9.36 13.73
N PHE A 128 20.15 -10.16 13.83
CA PHE A 128 19.75 -11.06 12.75
C PHE A 128 19.54 -10.28 11.45
N PHE A 129 18.67 -9.26 11.43
CA PHE A 129 18.44 -8.48 10.20
C PHE A 129 19.71 -7.77 9.72
N TYR A 130 20.53 -7.25 10.63
CA TYR A 130 21.82 -6.65 10.29
C TYR A 130 22.75 -7.66 9.61
N SER A 131 22.85 -8.88 10.13
CA SER A 131 23.65 -9.97 9.55
C SER A 131 23.17 -10.42 8.16
N LYS A 132 21.91 -10.15 7.82
CA LYS A 132 21.34 -10.38 6.48
C LYS A 132 21.48 -9.18 5.53
N GLY A 133 22.27 -8.18 5.92
CA GLY A 133 22.59 -7.02 5.09
C GLY A 133 21.59 -5.87 5.19
N ALA A 134 20.70 -5.84 6.20
CA ALA A 134 19.88 -4.66 6.48
C ALA A 134 20.72 -3.57 7.15
N SER A 135 20.58 -2.32 6.70
CA SER A 135 21.15 -1.18 7.40
C SER A 135 20.36 -0.86 8.68
N TRP A 136 20.96 -0.17 9.65
CA TRP A 136 20.23 0.28 10.86
C TRP A 136 18.98 1.11 10.58
N PRO A 137 18.98 2.06 9.61
CA PRO A 137 17.76 2.73 9.18
C PRO A 137 16.68 1.80 8.65
N ASP A 138 17.07 0.74 7.93
CA ASP A 138 16.13 -0.27 7.44
C ASP A 138 15.51 -1.10 8.57
N ILE A 139 16.33 -1.51 9.53
CA ILE A 139 15.89 -2.23 10.73
C ILE A 139 14.92 -1.35 11.53
N ALA A 140 15.26 -0.07 11.74
CA ALA A 140 14.38 0.87 12.40
C ALA A 140 13.03 1.01 11.67
N LYS A 141 13.03 1.07 10.33
CA LYS A 141 11.81 1.08 9.53
C LYS A 141 10.97 -0.19 9.72
N ILE A 142 11.60 -1.37 9.70
CA ILE A 142 10.92 -2.66 9.93
C ILE A 142 10.24 -2.68 11.30
N VAL A 143 10.97 -2.30 12.35
CA VAL A 143 10.49 -2.34 13.73
C VAL A 143 9.41 -1.29 13.97
N VAL A 144 9.55 -0.06 13.48
CA VAL A 144 8.52 1.00 13.64
C VAL A 144 7.22 0.63 12.93
N CYS A 145 7.32 0.01 11.75
CA CYS A 145 6.16 -0.50 11.02
C CYS A 145 5.41 -1.57 11.82
N SER A 146 6.14 -2.53 12.41
CA SER A 146 5.55 -3.65 13.15
C SER A 146 6.35 -4.05 14.41
N PRO A 147 6.21 -3.31 15.53
CA PRO A 147 6.97 -3.57 16.75
C PRO A 147 6.77 -4.97 17.32
N SER A 148 5.58 -5.57 17.13
CA SER A 148 5.24 -6.90 17.62
C SER A 148 6.13 -8.02 17.07
N ILE A 149 6.92 -7.79 16.01
CA ILE A 149 7.94 -8.74 15.53
C ILE A 149 8.96 -9.03 16.64
N LEU A 150 9.27 -8.03 17.47
CA LEU A 150 10.20 -8.20 18.58
C LEU A 150 9.68 -9.10 19.70
N LYS A 151 8.39 -9.43 19.71
CA LYS A 151 7.79 -10.41 20.62
C LYS A 151 7.76 -11.83 20.08
N ARG A 152 8.05 -12.02 18.77
CA ARG A 152 8.08 -13.36 18.15
C ARG A 152 9.37 -14.10 18.47
N SER A 153 9.34 -15.42 18.38
CA SER A 153 10.56 -16.23 18.50
C SER A 153 11.51 -15.93 17.34
N LEU A 154 12.80 -15.73 17.63
CA LEU A 154 13.80 -15.56 16.59
C LEU A 154 13.93 -16.86 15.78
N GLU A 155 14.15 -17.97 16.48
CA GLU A 155 14.42 -19.29 15.89
C GLU A 155 13.18 -19.95 15.28
N ASN A 156 12.02 -19.82 15.91
CA ASN A 156 10.84 -20.57 15.49
C ASN A 156 9.92 -19.77 14.54
N GLN A 157 10.16 -18.47 14.36
CA GLN A 157 9.26 -17.62 13.56
C GLN A 157 10.02 -16.71 12.59
N ILE A 158 10.92 -15.86 13.09
CA ILE A 158 11.58 -14.84 12.25
C ILE A 158 12.54 -15.48 11.26
N ILE A 159 13.45 -16.35 11.72
CA ILE A 159 14.45 -17.02 10.86
C ILE A 159 13.79 -17.91 9.80
N PRO A 160 12.84 -18.81 10.13
CA PRO A 160 12.19 -19.65 9.12
C PRO A 160 11.44 -18.83 8.07
N SER A 161 10.70 -17.80 8.49
CA SER A 161 9.96 -16.92 7.56
C SER A 161 10.91 -16.13 6.67
N PHE A 162 12.04 -15.64 7.20
CA PHE A 162 13.04 -14.94 6.40
C PHE A 162 13.71 -15.89 5.40
N ASN A 163 14.12 -17.07 5.85
CA ASN A 163 14.76 -18.07 4.99
C ASN A 163 13.84 -18.51 3.86
N PHE A 164 12.53 -18.65 4.11
CA PHE A 164 11.57 -18.90 3.03
C PHE A 164 11.66 -17.87 1.90
N PHE A 165 11.70 -16.56 2.23
CA PHE A 165 11.86 -15.52 1.21
C PHE A 165 13.23 -15.56 0.54
N LYS A 166 14.29 -15.76 1.33
CA LYS A 166 15.66 -15.89 0.84
C LYS A 166 15.74 -17.02 -0.18
N ASP A 167 15.23 -18.19 0.14
CA ASP A 167 15.33 -19.39 -0.68
C ASP A 167 14.44 -19.26 -1.93
N PHE A 168 13.26 -18.64 -1.80
CA PHE A 168 12.43 -18.39 -2.97
C PHE A 168 13.07 -17.40 -3.96
N LEU A 169 13.62 -16.29 -3.44
CA LEU A 169 14.20 -15.18 -4.22
C LEU A 169 15.70 -15.34 -4.52
N GLN A 170 16.35 -16.32 -3.89
CA GLN A 170 17.78 -16.59 -3.98
C GLN A 170 18.66 -15.37 -3.58
N SER A 171 18.19 -14.55 -2.63
CA SER A 171 18.89 -13.32 -2.22
C SER A 171 18.43 -12.77 -0.86
N ASP A 172 19.37 -12.60 0.07
CA ASP A 172 19.13 -11.92 1.35
C ASP A 172 18.66 -10.47 1.14
N LYS A 173 19.25 -9.76 0.18
CA LYS A 173 18.87 -8.38 -0.17
C LYS A 173 17.42 -8.29 -0.65
N MET A 174 16.96 -9.24 -1.45
CA MET A 174 15.58 -9.29 -1.91
C MET A 174 14.63 -9.68 -0.78
N ALA A 175 15.00 -10.63 0.08
CA ALA A 175 14.23 -10.99 1.27
C ALA A 175 14.05 -9.81 2.22
N ILE A 176 15.12 -9.05 2.49
CA ILE A 176 15.05 -7.79 3.25
C ILE A 176 14.13 -6.79 2.58
N THR A 177 14.13 -6.69 1.24
CA THR A 177 13.22 -5.80 0.50
C THR A 177 11.76 -6.15 0.74
N VAL A 178 11.40 -7.45 0.75
CA VAL A 178 10.05 -7.94 1.07
C VAL A 178 9.67 -7.56 2.51
N VAL A 179 10.53 -7.86 3.48
CA VAL A 179 10.27 -7.58 4.92
C VAL A 179 10.16 -6.08 5.20
N LYS A 180 10.98 -5.24 4.57
CA LYS A 180 10.89 -3.78 4.68
C LYS A 180 9.59 -3.24 4.13
N ARG A 181 9.09 -3.85 3.05
CA ARG A 181 7.86 -3.42 2.39
C ARG A 181 6.63 -3.79 3.20
N PHE A 182 6.61 -4.98 3.81
CA PHE A 182 5.50 -5.42 4.64
C PHE A 182 5.96 -6.27 5.83
N SER A 183 6.43 -5.62 6.90
CA SER A 183 7.08 -6.30 8.03
C SER A 183 6.16 -7.24 8.80
N ARG A 184 4.85 -6.96 8.81
CA ARG A 184 3.82 -7.83 9.43
C ARG A 184 3.81 -9.25 8.85
N ILE A 185 4.40 -9.48 7.67
CA ILE A 185 4.52 -10.81 7.07
C ILE A 185 5.26 -11.81 7.96
N LEU A 186 6.16 -11.33 8.83
CA LEU A 186 6.91 -12.17 9.77
C LEU A 186 6.14 -12.53 11.05
N LEU A 187 4.92 -12.00 11.24
CA LEU A 187 4.13 -12.23 12.46
C LEU A 187 3.32 -13.53 12.42
N PHE A 188 3.18 -14.13 11.24
CA PHE A 188 2.30 -15.26 10.98
C PHE A 188 3.10 -16.42 10.40
N ASP A 189 2.60 -17.63 10.57
CA ASP A 189 3.19 -18.78 9.91
C ASP A 189 3.20 -18.57 8.38
N ILE A 190 4.40 -18.66 7.81
CA ILE A 190 4.64 -18.35 6.40
C ILE A 190 3.99 -19.41 5.50
N HIS A 191 3.88 -20.66 5.98
CA HIS A 191 3.35 -21.77 5.20
C HIS A 191 1.82 -21.69 5.03
N THR A 192 1.13 -21.29 6.09
CA THR A 192 -0.34 -21.14 6.12
C THR A 192 -0.86 -20.22 5.01
N TYR A 193 -0.16 -19.12 4.72
CA TYR A 193 -0.63 -18.13 3.75
C TYR A 193 0.30 -18.01 2.55
N VAL A 194 1.55 -17.58 2.77
CA VAL A 194 2.42 -17.17 1.68
C VAL A 194 2.85 -18.35 0.83
N ALA A 195 3.35 -19.43 1.46
CA ALA A 195 3.78 -20.61 0.71
C ALA A 195 2.59 -21.26 -0.02
N SER A 196 1.45 -21.42 0.67
CA SER A 196 0.23 -21.96 0.07
C SER A 196 -0.22 -21.17 -1.15
N ASN A 197 -0.18 -19.84 -1.10
CA ASN A 197 -0.58 -18.97 -2.21
C ASN A 197 0.46 -18.91 -3.34
N ILE A 198 1.75 -19.02 -3.03
CA ILE A 198 2.80 -19.19 -4.05
C ILE A 198 2.60 -20.51 -4.80
N ASN A 199 2.36 -21.61 -4.08
CA ASN A 199 2.12 -22.92 -4.68
C ASN A 199 0.88 -22.88 -5.59
N ALA A 200 -0.21 -22.25 -5.14
CA ALA A 200 -1.40 -22.07 -5.97
C ALA A 200 -1.10 -21.30 -7.27
N LEU A 201 -0.30 -20.23 -7.23
CA LEU A 201 0.12 -19.54 -8.46
C LEU A 201 0.95 -20.45 -9.38
N GLN A 202 1.85 -21.26 -8.83
CA GLN A 202 2.65 -22.20 -9.61
C GLN A 202 1.80 -23.28 -10.25
N GLU A 203 0.80 -23.82 -9.54
CA GLU A 203 -0.17 -24.78 -10.07
C GLU A 203 -0.99 -24.20 -11.24
N PHE A 204 -1.33 -22.90 -11.18
CA PHE A 204 -1.96 -22.18 -12.30
C PHE A 204 -0.99 -21.87 -13.45
N GLY A 205 0.28 -22.26 -13.35
CA GLY A 205 1.28 -22.04 -14.40
C GLY A 205 1.89 -20.63 -14.40
N VAL A 206 1.76 -19.89 -13.30
CA VAL A 206 2.37 -18.56 -13.19
C VAL A 206 3.90 -18.69 -13.06
N PRO A 207 4.69 -18.02 -13.92
CA PRO A 207 6.14 -18.11 -13.88
C PRO A 207 6.72 -17.61 -12.55
N LYS A 208 7.75 -18.32 -12.04
CA LYS A 208 8.44 -17.95 -10.80
C LYS A 208 8.90 -16.49 -10.78
N SER A 209 9.34 -15.95 -11.92
CA SER A 209 9.74 -14.55 -12.07
C SER A 209 8.59 -13.57 -11.85
N ASN A 210 7.38 -13.88 -12.33
CA ASN A 210 6.19 -13.05 -12.11
C ASN A 210 5.77 -13.09 -10.63
N ILE A 211 5.81 -14.28 -10.01
CA ILE A 211 5.52 -14.45 -8.58
C ILE A 211 6.54 -13.67 -7.74
N ALA A 212 7.83 -13.77 -8.04
CA ALA A 212 8.89 -13.02 -7.37
C ALA A 212 8.70 -11.50 -7.53
N GLY A 213 8.35 -11.04 -8.74
CA GLY A 213 8.01 -9.65 -9.01
C GLY A 213 6.83 -9.15 -8.17
N LEU A 214 5.75 -9.93 -8.09
CA LEU A 214 4.60 -9.59 -7.24
C LEU A 214 4.98 -9.59 -5.76
N LEU A 215 5.74 -10.59 -5.30
CA LEU A 215 6.15 -10.72 -3.89
C LEU A 215 7.02 -9.55 -3.44
N MET A 216 7.96 -9.09 -4.27
CA MET A 216 8.80 -7.94 -3.95
C MET A 216 8.04 -6.60 -3.93
N ASN A 217 6.99 -6.47 -4.75
CA ASN A 217 6.25 -5.22 -4.91
C ASN A 217 5.00 -5.14 -4.04
N GLN A 218 4.36 -6.27 -3.73
CA GLN A 218 3.13 -6.36 -2.95
C GLN A 218 3.08 -7.64 -2.10
N PRO A 219 3.95 -7.79 -1.07
CA PRO A 219 3.96 -9.01 -0.24
C PRO A 219 2.62 -9.29 0.44
N MET A 220 1.87 -8.24 0.78
CA MET A 220 0.54 -8.36 1.37
C MET A 220 -0.47 -9.11 0.49
N ALA A 221 -0.26 -9.16 -0.84
CA ALA A 221 -1.13 -9.91 -1.75
C ALA A 221 -1.13 -11.42 -1.46
N PHE A 222 -0.09 -11.94 -0.79
CA PHE A 222 0.03 -13.34 -0.41
C PHE A 222 -0.55 -13.65 0.98
N MET A 223 -0.98 -12.63 1.73
CA MET A 223 -1.60 -12.79 3.05
C MET A 223 -3.10 -12.95 2.91
N VAL A 224 -3.53 -14.03 2.26
CA VAL A 224 -4.93 -14.35 1.96
C VAL A 224 -5.20 -15.79 2.35
N ARG A 225 -6.39 -16.05 2.89
CA ARG A 225 -6.84 -17.43 3.10
C ARG A 225 -6.70 -18.22 1.79
N PRO A 226 -6.01 -19.38 1.78
CA PRO A 226 -5.70 -20.10 0.54
C PRO A 226 -6.90 -20.39 -0.36
N ASN A 227 -8.04 -20.78 0.20
CA ASN A 227 -9.26 -21.05 -0.57
C ASN A 227 -9.74 -19.80 -1.32
N LEU A 228 -9.85 -18.67 -0.62
CA LEU A 228 -10.24 -17.39 -1.23
C LEU A 228 -9.21 -16.93 -2.27
N PHE A 229 -7.92 -17.18 -2.02
CA PHE A 229 -6.88 -16.84 -2.98
C PHE A 229 -7.06 -17.64 -4.28
N ARG A 230 -7.27 -18.95 -4.19
CA ARG A 230 -7.55 -19.83 -5.33
C ARG A 230 -8.81 -19.43 -6.08
N GLU A 231 -9.90 -19.11 -5.38
CA GLU A 231 -11.13 -18.58 -6.00
C GLU A 231 -10.85 -17.34 -6.86
N ASN A 232 -10.01 -16.41 -6.38
CA ASN A 232 -9.61 -15.25 -7.17
C ASN A 232 -8.77 -15.63 -8.39
N LEU A 233 -7.88 -16.64 -8.30
CA LEU A 233 -7.10 -17.11 -9.45
C LEU A 233 -8.01 -17.67 -10.55
N GLU A 234 -8.97 -18.52 -10.17
CA GLU A 234 -9.96 -19.07 -11.10
C GLU A 234 -10.82 -17.99 -11.73
N GLU A 235 -11.21 -16.97 -10.97
CA GLU A 235 -11.99 -15.86 -11.47
C GLU A 235 -11.21 -15.04 -12.51
N VAL A 236 -9.95 -14.73 -12.23
CA VAL A 236 -9.06 -14.02 -13.16
C VAL A 236 -8.83 -14.84 -14.44
N GLU A 237 -8.65 -16.16 -14.32
CA GLU A 237 -8.54 -17.04 -15.48
C GLU A 237 -9.83 -17.06 -16.31
N LYS A 238 -11.00 -17.16 -15.67
CA LYS A 238 -12.32 -17.08 -16.33
C LYS A 238 -12.55 -15.74 -17.04
N MET A 239 -11.90 -14.67 -16.61
CA MET A 239 -11.92 -13.35 -17.27
C MET A 239 -11.01 -13.29 -18.52
N GLY A 240 -10.30 -14.37 -18.85
CA GLY A 240 -9.46 -14.49 -20.04
C GLY A 240 -8.02 -14.04 -19.85
N PHE A 241 -7.56 -13.86 -18.61
CA PHE A 241 -6.15 -13.57 -18.35
C PHE A 241 -5.33 -14.86 -18.44
N ASN A 242 -4.21 -14.81 -19.16
CA ASN A 242 -3.28 -15.92 -19.26
C ASN A 242 -2.35 -15.95 -18.02
N PRO A 243 -2.33 -17.03 -17.21
CA PRO A 243 -1.45 -17.16 -16.04
C PRO A 243 0.04 -16.95 -16.30
N SER A 244 0.50 -17.23 -17.53
CA SER A 244 1.90 -17.01 -17.93
C SER A 244 2.30 -15.53 -17.95
N GLN A 245 1.34 -14.61 -18.01
CA GLN A 245 1.60 -13.17 -18.16
C GLN A 245 1.57 -12.43 -16.83
N MET A 246 2.43 -11.42 -16.68
CA MET A 246 2.43 -10.52 -15.51
C MET A 246 1.06 -9.85 -15.29
N LYS A 247 0.28 -9.63 -16.37
CA LYS A 247 -1.08 -9.08 -16.26
C LYS A 247 -2.02 -9.95 -15.41
N PHE A 248 -1.83 -11.26 -15.38
CA PHE A 248 -2.61 -12.16 -14.53
C PHE A 248 -2.39 -11.85 -13.05
N VAL A 249 -1.12 -11.75 -12.61
CA VAL A 249 -0.83 -11.46 -11.19
C VAL A 249 -1.27 -10.05 -10.77
N ILE A 250 -1.22 -9.08 -11.69
CA ILE A 250 -1.75 -7.72 -11.44
C ILE A 250 -3.29 -7.76 -11.35
N ALA A 251 -3.98 -8.56 -12.14
CA ALA A 251 -5.42 -8.74 -12.05
C ALA A 251 -5.85 -9.37 -10.72
N VAL A 252 -5.15 -10.40 -10.26
CA VAL A 252 -5.36 -11.00 -8.93
C VAL A 252 -5.16 -9.94 -7.83
N GLN A 253 -4.11 -9.13 -7.94
CA GLN A 253 -3.88 -8.01 -7.01
C GLN A 253 -5.02 -6.99 -7.04
N ALA A 254 -5.55 -6.65 -8.22
CA ALA A 254 -6.62 -5.67 -8.36
C ALA A 254 -7.93 -6.10 -7.68
N ILE A 255 -8.34 -7.36 -7.89
CA ILE A 255 -9.51 -7.94 -7.22
C ILE A 255 -9.31 -7.89 -5.69
N ARG A 256 -8.09 -8.21 -5.23
CA ARG A 256 -7.75 -8.24 -3.82
C ARG A 256 -7.67 -6.85 -3.16
N ALA A 257 -7.15 -5.84 -3.86
CA ALA A 257 -6.90 -4.51 -3.30
C ALA A 257 -8.20 -3.80 -2.92
N GLY A 258 -9.29 -4.02 -3.66
CA GLY A 258 -10.59 -3.44 -3.35
C GLY A 258 -11.41 -4.27 -2.36
N GLY A 259 -11.30 -5.61 -2.42
CA GLY A 259 -12.38 -6.44 -1.91
C GLY A 259 -13.70 -6.18 -2.64
N LYS A 260 -14.72 -6.98 -2.35
CA LYS A 260 -15.98 -6.97 -3.09
C LYS A 260 -16.68 -5.61 -3.09
N SER A 261 -16.83 -4.98 -1.93
CA SER A 261 -17.55 -3.70 -1.80
C SER A 261 -16.81 -2.52 -2.44
N SER A 262 -15.47 -2.50 -2.45
CA SER A 262 -14.76 -1.44 -3.16
C SER A 262 -14.72 -1.70 -4.66
N TRP A 263 -14.76 -2.96 -5.09
CA TRP A 263 -14.85 -3.29 -6.50
C TRP A 263 -16.17 -2.78 -7.12
N GLU A 264 -17.29 -3.06 -6.45
CA GLU A 264 -18.63 -2.58 -6.84
C GLU A 264 -18.67 -1.05 -6.91
N ARG A 265 -18.17 -0.35 -5.88
CA ARG A 265 -18.10 1.11 -5.89
C ARG A 265 -17.27 1.68 -7.04
N LYS A 266 -16.14 1.04 -7.40
CA LYS A 266 -15.32 1.48 -8.55
C LYS A 266 -16.03 1.23 -9.88
N ILE A 267 -16.76 0.12 -10.01
CA ILE A 267 -17.62 -0.12 -11.18
C ILE A 267 -18.65 1.02 -11.30
N ASP A 268 -19.31 1.39 -10.19
CA ASP A 268 -20.30 2.47 -10.17
C ASP A 268 -19.68 3.82 -10.53
N VAL A 269 -18.45 4.10 -10.09
CA VAL A 269 -17.69 5.29 -10.52
C VAL A 269 -17.55 5.32 -12.03
N TYR A 270 -17.12 4.24 -12.67
CA TYR A 270 -17.00 4.20 -14.14
C TYR A 270 -18.35 4.30 -14.85
N LYS A 271 -19.40 3.69 -14.31
CA LYS A 271 -20.77 3.82 -14.83
C LYS A 271 -21.27 5.27 -14.79
N ARG A 272 -20.93 6.04 -13.75
CA ARG A 272 -21.25 7.49 -13.68
C ARG A 272 -20.56 8.30 -14.77
N TRP A 273 -19.41 7.84 -15.26
CA TRP A 273 -18.74 8.41 -16.42
C TRP A 273 -19.25 7.84 -17.75
N GLY A 274 -20.35 7.09 -17.74
CA GLY A 274 -21.00 6.56 -18.95
C GLY A 274 -20.38 5.28 -19.49
N TRP A 275 -19.43 4.63 -18.78
CA TRP A 275 -18.90 3.35 -19.25
C TRP A 275 -19.94 2.25 -19.09
N SER A 276 -20.16 1.50 -20.17
CA SER A 276 -20.89 0.24 -20.14
C SER A 276 -20.14 -0.83 -19.36
N GLU A 277 -20.85 -1.89 -18.93
CA GLU A 277 -20.21 -3.03 -18.26
C GLU A 277 -19.16 -3.70 -19.15
N GLU A 278 -19.39 -3.74 -20.46
CA GLU A 278 -18.45 -4.31 -21.42
C GLU A 278 -17.20 -3.43 -21.57
N GLU A 279 -17.34 -2.10 -21.58
CA GLU A 279 -16.19 -1.19 -21.57
C GLU A 279 -15.36 -1.32 -20.30
N ILE A 280 -15.99 -1.44 -19.13
CA ILE A 280 -15.30 -1.66 -17.86
C ILE A 280 -14.54 -2.98 -17.89
N ARG A 281 -15.17 -4.05 -18.39
CA ARG A 281 -14.55 -5.37 -18.51
C ARG A 281 -13.34 -5.33 -19.44
N LEU A 282 -13.49 -4.75 -20.64
CA LEU A 282 -12.41 -4.60 -21.61
C LEU A 282 -11.28 -3.72 -21.07
N ALA A 283 -11.61 -2.65 -20.35
CA ALA A 283 -10.64 -1.79 -19.68
C ALA A 283 -9.84 -2.59 -18.63
N PHE A 284 -10.52 -3.37 -17.79
CA PHE A 284 -9.86 -4.21 -16.81
C PHE A 284 -8.93 -5.26 -17.45
N THR A 285 -9.40 -5.96 -18.49
CA THR A 285 -8.58 -6.93 -19.23
C THR A 285 -7.35 -6.29 -19.89
N LYS A 286 -7.47 -5.05 -20.37
CA LYS A 286 -6.34 -4.31 -20.96
C LYS A 286 -5.34 -3.83 -19.91
N SER A 287 -5.81 -3.30 -18.78
CA SER A 287 -4.96 -2.80 -17.70
C SER A 287 -5.66 -2.91 -16.35
N PRO A 288 -5.39 -3.97 -15.57
CA PRO A 288 -6.01 -4.17 -14.26
C PRO A 288 -5.80 -3.02 -13.27
N TRP A 289 -4.74 -2.23 -13.48
CA TRP A 289 -4.44 -1.03 -12.69
C TRP A 289 -5.60 -0.04 -12.59
N CYS A 290 -6.51 0.03 -13.57
CA CYS A 290 -7.66 0.93 -13.49
C CYS A 290 -8.59 0.62 -12.30
N MET A 291 -8.51 -0.59 -11.72
CA MET A 291 -9.30 -0.99 -10.55
C MET A 291 -8.53 -0.96 -9.23
N ILE A 292 -7.23 -0.64 -9.24
CA ILE A 292 -6.38 -0.56 -8.03
C ILE A 292 -6.49 0.80 -7.34
N TYR A 293 -6.65 1.87 -8.12
CA TYR A 293 -6.67 3.24 -7.58
C TYR A 293 -7.94 3.56 -6.78
N SER A 294 -7.81 4.51 -5.85
CA SER A 294 -8.95 5.03 -5.08
C SER A 294 -10.02 5.66 -5.99
N GLU A 295 -11.27 5.65 -5.55
CA GLU A 295 -12.41 6.30 -6.23
C GLU A 295 -12.11 7.78 -6.55
N ASP A 296 -11.54 8.53 -5.59
CA ASP A 296 -11.17 9.94 -5.78
C ASP A 296 -10.16 10.14 -6.92
N LYS A 297 -9.13 9.30 -6.97
CA LYS A 297 -8.12 9.33 -8.04
C LYS A 297 -8.75 9.05 -9.40
N ILE A 298 -9.68 8.10 -9.49
CA ILE A 298 -10.39 7.79 -10.73
C ILE A 298 -11.28 8.97 -11.13
N MET A 299 -12.10 9.47 -10.21
CA MET A 299 -13.02 10.60 -10.42
C MET A 299 -12.30 11.86 -10.91
N THR A 300 -11.24 12.29 -10.21
CA THR A 300 -10.46 13.49 -10.55
C THR A 300 -9.74 13.35 -11.89
N THR A 301 -9.25 12.16 -12.21
CA THR A 301 -8.58 11.90 -13.48
C THR A 301 -9.59 11.90 -14.64
N MET A 302 -10.75 11.27 -14.45
CA MET A 302 -11.83 11.27 -15.45
C MET A 302 -12.39 12.67 -15.69
N ASP A 303 -12.61 13.47 -14.64
CA ASP A 303 -13.02 14.89 -14.76
C ASP A 303 -12.03 15.68 -15.61
N PHE A 304 -10.73 15.47 -15.39
CA PHE A 304 -9.72 16.15 -16.18
C PHE A 304 -9.77 15.75 -17.66
N PHE A 305 -9.86 14.45 -17.97
CA PHE A 305 -9.92 14.00 -19.37
C PHE A 305 -11.23 14.43 -20.06
N VAL A 306 -12.37 14.24 -19.41
CA VAL A 306 -13.68 14.45 -20.03
C VAL A 306 -14.05 15.92 -20.03
N ASN A 307 -14.06 16.57 -18.86
CA ASN A 307 -14.59 17.93 -18.73
C ASN A 307 -13.54 18.98 -19.10
N LYS A 308 -12.27 18.81 -18.69
CA LYS A 308 -11.22 19.83 -18.95
C LYS A 308 -10.52 19.68 -20.31
N MET A 309 -10.31 18.45 -20.78
CA MET A 309 -9.72 18.20 -22.10
C MET A 309 -10.76 17.98 -23.21
N GLY A 310 -12.04 17.81 -22.87
CA GLY A 310 -13.10 17.56 -23.85
C GLY A 310 -12.98 16.20 -24.54
N ARG A 311 -12.39 15.19 -23.89
CA ARG A 311 -12.25 13.84 -24.46
C ARG A 311 -13.50 13.01 -24.19
N GLU A 312 -13.89 12.20 -25.17
CA GLU A 312 -14.97 11.23 -24.99
C GLU A 312 -14.60 10.22 -23.90
N SER A 313 -15.51 9.98 -22.95
CA SER A 313 -15.28 9.04 -21.83
C SER A 313 -14.95 7.62 -22.32
N SER A 314 -15.65 7.12 -23.34
CA SER A 314 -15.39 5.81 -23.96
C SER A 314 -14.01 5.71 -24.60
N SER A 315 -13.43 6.82 -25.08
CA SER A 315 -12.05 6.83 -25.59
C SER A 315 -11.03 6.52 -24.48
N ILE A 316 -11.32 6.93 -23.24
CA ILE A 316 -10.50 6.63 -22.06
C ILE A 316 -10.66 5.17 -21.65
N ALA A 317 -11.87 4.61 -21.74
CA ALA A 317 -12.13 3.19 -21.49
C ALA A 317 -11.31 2.27 -22.40
N ARG A 318 -11.09 2.69 -23.65
CA ARG A 318 -10.25 1.94 -24.60
C ARG A 318 -8.75 1.96 -24.22
N ARG A 319 -8.32 2.89 -23.37
CA ARG A 319 -6.94 3.15 -22.92
C ARG A 319 -6.83 3.36 -21.40
N PRO A 320 -7.19 2.35 -20.59
CA PRO A 320 -7.30 2.44 -19.12
C PRO A 320 -5.99 2.81 -18.42
N VAL A 321 -4.84 2.56 -19.04
CA VAL A 321 -3.52 2.97 -18.52
C VAL A 321 -3.40 4.49 -18.35
N LEU A 322 -4.22 5.30 -19.02
CA LEU A 322 -4.22 6.75 -18.80
C LEU A 322 -4.59 7.12 -17.35
N ILE A 323 -5.39 6.29 -16.68
CA ILE A 323 -5.82 6.49 -15.30
C ILE A 323 -4.67 6.25 -14.30
N SER A 324 -3.67 5.44 -14.67
CA SER A 324 -2.53 5.13 -13.79
C SER A 324 -1.50 6.25 -13.71
N HIS A 325 -1.54 7.22 -14.61
CA HIS A 325 -0.61 8.34 -14.56
C HIS A 325 -0.98 9.36 -13.48
N SER A 326 0.05 9.92 -12.83
CA SER A 326 -0.15 11.03 -11.90
C SER A 326 -0.82 12.20 -12.63
N LEU A 327 -1.90 12.71 -12.05
CA LEU A 327 -2.64 13.80 -12.64
C LEU A 327 -1.81 15.08 -12.55
N GLU A 328 -1.21 15.31 -11.39
CA GLU A 328 -0.48 16.50 -10.98
C GLU A 328 0.93 16.54 -11.57
N LYS A 329 1.64 15.42 -11.56
CA LYS A 329 3.06 15.36 -11.97
C LYS A 329 3.27 15.06 -13.45
N ARG A 330 2.24 14.55 -14.14
CA ARG A 330 2.37 14.11 -15.53
C ARG A 330 1.28 14.64 -16.44
N ILE A 331 0.00 14.40 -16.12
CA ILE A 331 -1.10 14.77 -17.04
C ILE A 331 -1.22 16.29 -17.17
N ILE A 332 -1.33 17.03 -16.05
CA ILE A 332 -1.50 18.49 -16.05
C ILE A 332 -0.30 19.22 -16.67
N PRO A 333 0.97 18.93 -16.32
CA PRO A 333 2.11 19.62 -16.90
C PRO A 333 2.21 19.41 -18.41
N ARG A 334 1.97 18.17 -18.88
CA ARG A 334 2.04 17.85 -20.30
C ARG A 334 0.87 18.43 -21.09
N TYR A 335 -0.33 18.43 -20.52
CA TYR A 335 -1.48 19.07 -21.16
C TYR A 335 -1.32 20.59 -21.24
N SER A 336 -0.70 21.24 -20.25
CA SER A 336 -0.44 22.68 -20.28
C SER A 336 0.44 23.08 -21.48
N VAL A 337 1.45 22.27 -21.82
CA VAL A 337 2.26 22.44 -23.05
C VAL A 337 1.38 22.29 -24.29
N VAL A 338 0.59 21.21 -24.35
CA VAL A 338 -0.33 20.93 -25.47
C VAL A 338 -1.33 22.08 -25.68
N GLN A 339 -1.86 22.69 -24.62
CA GLN A 339 -2.76 23.84 -24.73
C GLN A 339 -2.12 25.05 -25.42
N VAL A 340 -0.85 25.33 -25.13
CA VAL A 340 -0.10 26.42 -25.79
C VAL A 340 0.18 26.08 -27.25
N LEU A 341 0.52 24.83 -27.56
CA LEU A 341 0.72 24.41 -28.94
C LEU A 341 -0.57 24.48 -29.76
N LEU A 342 -1.70 24.09 -29.17
CA LEU A 342 -3.03 24.19 -29.79
C LEU A 342 -3.43 25.64 -30.05
N SER A 343 -3.21 26.55 -29.08
CA SER A 343 -3.57 27.97 -29.25
C SER A 343 -2.73 28.68 -30.30
N LYS A 344 -1.53 28.16 -30.59
CA LYS A 344 -0.64 28.62 -31.66
C LYS A 344 -0.85 27.90 -32.99
N GLY A 345 -1.74 26.90 -33.06
CA GLY A 345 -1.96 26.10 -34.26
C GLY A 345 -0.79 25.20 -34.66
N LEU A 346 0.11 24.89 -33.72
CA LEU A 346 1.33 24.10 -33.97
C LEU A 346 1.10 22.58 -33.96
N ILE A 347 -0.05 22.15 -33.42
CA ILE A 347 -0.49 20.75 -33.38
C ILE A 347 -2.00 20.66 -33.65
N ASP A 348 -2.46 19.49 -34.06
CA ASP A 348 -3.87 19.17 -34.26
C ASP A 348 -4.63 19.01 -32.93
N LYS A 349 -5.92 19.38 -32.94
CA LYS A 349 -6.89 19.11 -31.86
C LYS A 349 -7.07 17.61 -31.59
N ASP A 350 -6.90 16.76 -32.60
CA ASP A 350 -6.92 15.30 -32.49
C ASP A 350 -5.53 14.69 -32.16
N PHE A 351 -4.76 15.36 -31.30
CA PHE A 351 -3.48 14.82 -30.85
C PHE A 351 -3.65 13.49 -30.09
N SER A 352 -2.69 12.59 -30.32
CA SER A 352 -2.68 11.24 -29.73
C SER A 352 -2.38 11.25 -28.22
N LEU A 353 -3.37 10.87 -27.39
CA LEU A 353 -3.24 10.78 -25.93
C LEU A 353 -2.05 9.92 -25.45
N PRO A 354 -1.76 8.72 -26.00
CA PRO A 354 -0.58 7.94 -25.64
C PRO A 354 0.72 8.66 -25.94
N THR A 355 0.79 9.36 -27.07
CA THR A 355 2.01 10.07 -27.48
C THR A 355 2.34 11.19 -26.48
N VAL A 356 1.32 11.84 -25.94
CA VAL A 356 1.49 12.89 -24.91
C VAL A 356 1.75 12.27 -23.54
N PHE A 357 0.90 11.35 -23.06
CA PHE A 357 0.87 10.97 -21.65
C PHE A 357 1.66 9.70 -21.32
N GLN A 358 1.82 8.77 -22.27
CA GLN A 358 2.50 7.50 -22.03
C GLN A 358 3.98 7.52 -22.45
N SER A 359 4.38 8.48 -23.29
CA SER A 359 5.78 8.64 -23.70
C SER A 359 6.72 8.92 -22.53
N THR A 360 7.99 8.54 -22.69
CA THR A 360 9.04 8.91 -21.73
C THR A 360 9.19 10.43 -21.67
N GLU A 361 9.72 10.96 -20.57
CA GLU A 361 9.94 12.40 -20.45
C GLU A 361 10.84 12.95 -21.57
N LYS A 362 11.95 12.28 -21.85
CA LYS A 362 12.83 12.62 -22.97
C LYS A 362 12.09 12.72 -24.29
N MET A 363 11.22 11.76 -24.60
CA MET A 363 10.45 11.74 -25.83
C MET A 363 9.39 12.85 -25.86
N PHE A 364 8.72 13.08 -24.73
CA PHE A 364 7.75 14.16 -24.60
C PHE A 364 8.41 15.54 -24.83
N LEU A 365 9.52 15.82 -24.14
CA LEU A 365 10.24 17.07 -24.27
C LEU A 365 10.76 17.27 -25.69
N HIS A 366 11.31 16.23 -26.30
CA HIS A 366 11.74 16.30 -27.69
C HIS A 366 10.58 16.69 -28.61
N LYS A 367 9.47 15.93 -28.57
CA LYS A 367 8.36 16.08 -29.53
C LYS A 367 7.49 17.32 -29.31
N PHE A 368 7.28 17.74 -28.07
CA PHE A 368 6.29 18.78 -27.74
C PHE A 368 6.91 20.05 -27.13
N VAL A 369 8.22 20.07 -26.88
CA VAL A 369 8.88 21.26 -26.32
C VAL A 369 10.02 21.71 -27.23
N ASN A 370 11.00 20.85 -27.49
CA ASN A 370 12.23 21.24 -28.19
C ASN A 370 12.00 21.51 -29.68
N VAL A 371 11.12 20.75 -30.34
CA VAL A 371 10.76 20.98 -31.76
C VAL A 371 10.16 22.37 -31.97
N TYR A 372 9.43 22.90 -30.98
CA TYR A 372 8.72 24.18 -31.06
C TYR A 372 9.43 25.31 -30.30
N LYS A 373 10.75 25.19 -30.10
CA LYS A 373 11.51 26.14 -29.27
C LYS A 373 11.52 27.56 -29.85
N GLU A 374 11.46 27.70 -31.17
CA GLU A 374 11.50 29.00 -31.83
C GLU A 374 10.10 29.65 -31.85
N GLU A 375 9.05 28.86 -32.11
CA GLU A 375 7.66 29.30 -32.19
C GLU A 375 7.03 29.52 -30.81
N ALA A 376 7.56 28.84 -29.79
CA ALA A 376 7.06 28.86 -28.42
C ALA A 376 8.19 28.71 -27.37
N PRO A 377 9.09 29.71 -27.24
CA PRO A 377 10.30 29.62 -26.39
C PRO A 377 10.01 29.47 -24.89
N ARG A 378 8.78 29.76 -24.44
CA ARG A 378 8.37 29.65 -23.03
C ARG A 378 7.87 28.26 -22.63
N LEU A 379 7.76 27.29 -23.55
CA LEU A 379 7.20 25.96 -23.25
C LEU A 379 7.97 25.20 -22.17
N MET A 380 9.31 25.22 -22.23
CA MET A 380 10.14 24.54 -21.24
C MET A 380 9.93 25.13 -19.84
N LYS A 381 9.90 26.47 -19.74
CA LYS A 381 9.67 27.17 -18.47
C LYS A 381 8.27 26.85 -17.92
N LEU A 382 7.24 26.88 -18.76
CA LEU A 382 5.88 26.51 -18.37
C LEU A 382 5.80 25.07 -17.84
N TYR A 383 6.42 24.12 -18.54
CA TYR A 383 6.42 22.71 -18.14
C TYR A 383 7.06 22.54 -16.74
N GLN A 384 8.21 23.18 -16.52
CA GLN A 384 8.91 23.16 -15.23
C GLN A 384 8.09 23.83 -14.12
N GLU A 385 7.47 24.98 -14.37
CA GLU A 385 6.60 25.65 -13.40
C GLU A 385 5.45 24.74 -12.96
N LYS A 386 4.82 24.02 -13.89
CA LYS A 386 3.73 23.09 -13.58
C LYS A 386 4.21 21.87 -12.78
N ILE A 387 5.39 21.33 -13.06
CA ILE A 387 5.99 20.26 -12.24
C ILE A 387 6.27 20.78 -10.83
N ASN A 388 6.92 21.93 -10.69
CA ASN A 388 7.32 22.48 -9.40
C ASN A 388 6.11 22.82 -8.50
N LEU A 389 5.00 23.25 -9.09
CA LEU A 389 3.74 23.47 -8.36
C LEU A 389 3.20 22.17 -7.74
N SER A 390 3.33 21.04 -8.44
CA SER A 390 2.92 19.74 -7.91
C SER A 390 3.80 19.28 -6.75
N GLU A 391 5.11 19.56 -6.80
CA GLU A 391 6.04 19.19 -5.74
C GLU A 391 5.78 19.98 -4.45
N LYS A 392 5.47 21.28 -4.55
CA LYS A 392 5.11 22.11 -3.39
C LYS A 392 3.83 21.64 -2.69
N GLN A 393 2.85 21.12 -3.43
CA GLN A 393 1.62 20.58 -2.85
C GLN A 393 1.88 19.28 -2.05
N ASP A 394 2.82 18.46 -2.49
CA ASP A 394 3.22 17.25 -1.77
C ASP A 394 3.93 17.55 -0.45
N PHE A 395 4.80 18.58 -0.42
CA PHE A 395 5.47 19.01 0.82
C PHE A 395 4.48 19.47 1.89
N LEU A 396 3.38 20.12 1.49
CA LEU A 396 2.34 20.58 2.41
C LEU A 396 1.46 19.42 2.92
N GLN A 397 1.24 18.38 2.10
CA GLN A 397 0.45 17.20 2.52
C GLN A 397 1.26 16.20 3.36
N ALA A 398 2.56 16.06 3.12
CA ALA A 398 3.44 15.15 3.87
C ALA A 398 3.65 15.55 5.34
N GLY A 399 3.38 16.80 5.71
CA GLY A 399 3.41 17.29 7.10
C GLY A 399 2.29 16.73 7.99
N SER A 400 1.20 16.21 7.41
CA SER A 400 0.14 15.49 8.13
C SER A 400 0.46 14.00 8.19
N GLY A 401 1.22 13.59 9.21
CA GLY A 401 1.72 12.23 9.38
C GLY A 401 0.61 11.18 9.40
N ASN A 402 0.41 10.52 8.27
CA ASN A 402 -0.19 9.19 8.21
C ASN A 402 0.68 8.33 7.30
N CYS A 403 1.05 7.15 7.80
CA CYS A 403 1.81 6.16 7.05
C CYS A 403 0.88 5.55 5.99
N ARG A 404 0.56 6.32 4.94
CA ARG A 404 -0.07 5.80 3.74
C ARG A 404 0.92 4.80 3.15
N MET A 405 0.50 3.54 3.06
CA MET A 405 1.18 2.60 2.18
C MET A 405 1.20 3.27 0.80
N SER A 406 2.41 3.56 0.33
CA SER A 406 2.65 4.01 -1.04
C SER A 406 2.24 2.87 -1.98
N THR A 407 0.96 2.83 -2.33
CA THR A 407 0.48 2.15 -3.52
C THR A 407 0.91 2.98 -4.72
N LEU A 408 1.71 2.34 -5.57
CA LEU A 408 1.99 2.79 -6.93
C LEU A 408 0.70 2.97 -7.74
#